data_AF-A0A934V1M7-F1
#
_entry.id   AF-A0A934V1M7-F1
#
_cell.length_a   1.000
_cell.length_b   1.000
_cell.length_c   1.000
_cell.angle_alpha   90.00
_cell.angle_beta   90.00
_cell.angle_gamma   90.00
#
_symmetry.space_group_name_H-M   'P 1'
#
loop_
_entity.id
_entity.type
_entity.pdbx_description
1 polymer ?
#
loop_
_entity_poly.entity_id
_entity_poly.type
_entity_poly.pdbx_seq_one_letter_code
_entity_poly.pdbx_strand_id
1 'polypeptide(L)'
;MGGFKAEPKMITTFGEELDGLVTDANAAKTYTEDHLSISAGDAGIFQTVVGVVEDAKAALTENYERLAKLQQSAASEVDKAAMMYADTERAEAERIDSTYPGAGE
;
A
#
# COMPACT_ATOMS: atom_id res chain seq x y z
N MET A 1 0.75 -33.05 -6.65
CA MET A 1 0.50 -31.99 -5.65
C MET A 1 1.17 -30.74 -6.16
N GLY A 2 0.40 -29.66 -6.39
CA GLY A 2 1.00 -28.37 -6.74
C GLY A 2 1.71 -27.83 -5.51
N GLY A 3 3.04 -27.71 -5.56
CA GLY A 3 3.81 -27.10 -4.49
C GLY A 3 3.50 -25.60 -4.39
N PHE A 4 3.65 -25.05 -3.19
CA PHE A 4 3.66 -23.61 -3.00
C PHE A 4 4.83 -23.00 -3.78
N LYS A 5 4.57 -21.98 -4.59
CA LYS A 5 5.58 -21.23 -5.35
C LYS A 5 5.47 -19.75 -4.99
N ALA A 6 6.51 -19.22 -4.37
CA ALA A 6 6.68 -17.78 -4.19
C ALA A 6 7.56 -17.26 -5.32
N GLU A 7 7.16 -16.17 -5.97
CA GLU A 7 7.98 -15.49 -6.96
C GLU A 7 8.33 -14.11 -6.40
N PRO A 8 9.55 -13.89 -5.88
CA PRO A 8 9.92 -12.65 -5.19
C PRO A 8 9.59 -11.39 -5.98
N LYS A 9 9.81 -11.42 -7.31
CA LYS A 9 9.46 -10.32 -8.21
C LYS A 9 7.98 -9.96 -8.20
N MET A 10 7.09 -10.96 -8.22
CA MET A 10 5.65 -10.72 -8.19
C MET A 10 5.20 -10.14 -6.85
N ILE A 11 5.84 -10.58 -5.77
CA ILE A 11 5.59 -10.07 -4.42
C ILE A 11 6.02 -8.59 -4.35
N THR A 12 7.20 -8.24 -4.86
CA THR A 12 7.66 -6.84 -4.94
C THR A 12 6.74 -5.98 -5.80
N THR A 13 6.31 -6.44 -6.96
CA THR A 13 5.36 -5.69 -7.81
C THR A 13 4.04 -5.42 -7.07
N PHE A 14 3.55 -6.36 -6.27
CA PHE A 14 2.36 -6.12 -5.44
C PHE A 14 2.63 -5.08 -4.33
N GLY A 15 3.84 -5.05 -3.76
CA GLY A 15 4.27 -3.99 -2.85
C GLY A 15 4.24 -2.61 -3.50
N GLU A 16 4.76 -2.50 -4.73
CA GLU A 16 4.71 -1.27 -5.54
C GLU A 16 3.28 -0.81 -5.84
N GLU A 17 2.37 -1.74 -6.15
CA GLU A 17 0.94 -1.42 -6.34
C GLU A 17 0.31 -0.86 -5.06
N LEU A 18 0.64 -1.42 -3.89
CA LEU A 18 0.16 -0.92 -2.60
C LEU A 18 0.67 0.50 -2.31
N ASP A 19 1.94 0.80 -2.62
CA ASP A 19 2.49 2.15 -2.52
C ASP A 19 1.83 3.14 -3.49
N GLY A 20 1.47 2.67 -4.69
CA GLY A 20 0.63 3.43 -5.63
C GLY A 20 -0.70 3.81 -5.01
N LEU A 21 -1.38 2.87 -4.35
CA LEU A 21 -2.65 3.12 -3.66
C LEU A 21 -2.51 4.09 -2.48
N VAL A 22 -1.36 4.12 -1.79
CA VAL A 22 -1.07 5.14 -0.76
C VAL A 22 -1.09 6.54 -1.39
N THR A 23 -0.50 6.69 -2.57
CA THR A 23 -0.51 7.96 -3.32
C THR A 23 -1.93 8.36 -3.70
N ASP A 24 -2.72 7.42 -4.20
CA ASP A 24 -4.13 7.66 -4.56
C ASP A 24 -4.98 8.05 -3.36
N ALA A 25 -4.81 7.38 -2.22
CA ALA A 25 -5.52 7.69 -0.98
C ALA A 25 -5.18 9.10 -0.48
N ASN A 26 -3.90 9.49 -0.52
CA ASN A 26 -3.49 10.85 -0.17
C ASN A 26 -4.05 11.90 -1.13
N ALA A 27 -4.07 11.62 -2.43
CA ALA A 27 -4.67 12.53 -3.41
C ALA A 27 -6.18 12.70 -3.18
N ALA A 28 -6.90 11.61 -2.88
CA ALA A 28 -8.32 11.64 -2.58
C ALA A 28 -8.62 12.40 -1.27
N LYS A 29 -7.76 12.28 -0.26
CA LYS A 29 -7.81 13.08 0.97
C LYS A 29 -7.68 14.57 0.65
N THR A 30 -6.64 14.98 -0.09
CA THR A 30 -6.45 16.38 -0.47
C THR A 30 -7.63 16.92 -1.27
N TYR A 31 -8.13 16.15 -2.25
CA TYR A 31 -9.33 16.53 -2.99
C TYR A 31 -10.54 16.76 -2.08
N THR A 32 -10.75 15.89 -1.10
CA THR A 32 -11.82 16.04 -0.10
C THR A 32 -11.63 17.32 0.72
N GLU A 33 -10.41 17.58 1.19
CA GLU A 33 -10.09 18.76 1.99
C GLU A 33 -10.33 20.07 1.22
N ASP A 34 -9.96 20.09 -0.06
CA ASP A 34 -10.05 21.26 -0.94
C ASP A 34 -11.47 21.53 -1.44
N HIS A 35 -12.28 20.48 -1.67
CA HIS A 35 -13.57 20.61 -2.36
C HIS A 35 -14.81 20.44 -1.48
N LEU A 36 -14.71 19.79 -0.32
CA LEU A 36 -15.84 19.62 0.60
C LEU A 36 -15.79 20.65 1.74
N SER A 37 -15.70 21.93 1.38
CA SER A 37 -15.72 23.04 2.32
C SER A 37 -16.74 24.08 1.86
N ILE A 38 -17.63 24.50 2.76
CA ILE A 38 -18.56 25.60 2.49
C ILE A 38 -18.25 26.69 3.50
N SER A 39 -17.82 27.86 3.02
CA SER A 39 -17.57 28.97 3.92
C SER A 39 -18.88 29.43 4.57
N ALA A 40 -18.80 29.91 5.81
CA ALA A 40 -19.99 30.41 6.53
C ALA A 40 -20.71 31.55 5.77
N GLY A 41 -19.96 32.32 4.96
CA GLY A 41 -20.50 33.36 4.09
C GLY A 41 -21.23 32.83 2.84
N ASP A 42 -20.78 31.70 2.29
CA ASP A 42 -21.37 31.08 1.10
C ASP A 42 -22.60 30.23 1.40
N ALA A 43 -22.71 29.75 2.65
CA ALA A 43 -23.77 28.84 3.07
C ALA A 43 -25.17 29.46 3.04
N GLY A 44 -25.32 30.78 3.22
CA GLY A 44 -26.59 31.48 3.05
C GLY A 44 -27.79 30.82 3.76
N ILE A 45 -28.80 30.41 2.99
CA ILE A 45 -30.00 29.70 3.50
C ILE A 45 -29.78 28.21 3.78
N PHE A 46 -28.63 27.65 3.38
CA PHE A 46 -28.27 26.23 3.47
C PHE A 46 -27.36 25.92 4.67
N GLN A 47 -27.35 26.75 5.71
CA GLN A 47 -26.54 26.55 6.93
C GLN A 47 -26.72 25.15 7.55
N THR A 48 -27.91 24.58 7.44
CA THR A 48 -28.20 23.22 7.94
C THR A 48 -27.46 22.12 7.19
N VAL A 49 -27.05 22.35 5.94
CA VAL A 49 -26.31 21.40 5.11
C VAL A 49 -24.80 21.49 5.37
N VAL A 50 -24.30 22.64 5.83
CA VAL A 50 -22.87 22.84 6.14
C VAL A 50 -22.36 21.79 7.12
N GLY A 51 -23.10 21.54 8.21
CA GLY A 51 -22.70 20.51 9.19
C GLY A 51 -22.58 19.12 8.57
N VAL A 52 -23.51 18.74 7.68
CA VAL A 52 -23.47 17.44 6.99
C VAL A 52 -22.27 17.35 6.04
N VAL A 53 -21.90 18.45 5.38
CA VAL A 53 -20.74 18.51 4.49
C VAL A 53 -19.43 18.41 5.28
N GLU A 54 -19.33 19.09 6.41
CA GLU A 54 -18.16 18.99 7.31
C GLU A 54 -18.03 17.59 7.91
N ASP A 55 -19.13 16.97 8.33
CA ASP A 55 -19.13 15.57 8.82
C ASP A 55 -18.68 14.60 7.72
N ALA A 56 -19.17 14.78 6.49
CA ALA A 56 -18.77 13.97 5.35
C ALA A 56 -17.29 14.15 5.01
N LYS A 57 -16.79 15.39 5.02
CA LYS A 57 -15.38 15.71 4.83
C LYS A 57 -14.52 15.01 5.89
N ALA A 58 -14.87 15.16 7.18
CA ALA A 58 -14.13 14.54 8.26
C ALA A 58 -14.07 13.00 8.13
N ALA A 59 -15.21 12.37 7.84
CA ALA A 59 -15.29 10.92 7.66
C ALA A 59 -14.47 10.43 6.45
N LEU A 60 -14.51 11.15 5.32
CA LEU A 60 -13.73 10.80 4.13
C LEU A 60 -12.24 10.97 4.39
N THR A 61 -11.82 12.10 4.97
CA THR A 61 -10.43 12.38 5.32
C THR A 61 -9.87 11.29 6.26
N GLU A 62 -10.59 10.94 7.33
CA GLU A 62 -10.17 9.87 8.25
C GLU A 62 -10.03 8.52 7.55
N ASN A 63 -10.98 8.18 6.68
CA ASN A 63 -10.96 6.91 5.95
C ASN A 63 -9.77 6.85 4.98
N TYR A 64 -9.49 7.91 4.24
CA TYR A 64 -8.34 7.94 3.32
C TYR A 64 -7.01 7.87 4.07
N GLU A 65 -6.87 8.55 5.22
CA GLU A 65 -5.69 8.39 6.07
C GLU A 65 -5.51 6.95 6.56
N ARG A 66 -6.62 6.30 6.95
CA ARG A 66 -6.58 4.91 7.41
C ARG A 66 -6.21 3.95 6.28
N LEU A 67 -6.75 4.15 5.08
CA LEU A 67 -6.40 3.36 3.89
C LEU A 67 -4.92 3.49 3.56
N ALA A 68 -4.40 4.72 3.51
CA ALA A 68 -2.98 4.97 3.26
C ALA A 68 -2.08 4.26 4.28
N LYS A 69 -2.40 4.33 5.59
CA LYS A 69 -1.63 3.63 6.63
C LYS A 69 -1.67 2.11 6.48
N LEU A 70 -2.84 1.55 6.16
CA LEU A 70 -2.99 0.10 5.96
C LEU A 70 -2.22 -0.38 4.73
N GLN A 71 -2.32 0.34 3.61
CA GLN A 71 -1.61 0.03 2.38
C GLN A 71 -0.10 0.11 2.56
N GLN A 72 0.41 1.18 3.20
CA GLN A 72 1.84 1.32 3.51
C GLN A 72 2.35 0.20 4.42
N SER A 73 1.57 -0.19 5.42
CA SER A 73 1.92 -1.30 6.32
C SER A 73 1.93 -2.63 5.56
N ALA A 74 0.97 -2.86 4.68
CA ALA A 74 0.91 -4.05 3.84
C ALA A 74 2.09 -4.10 2.84
N ALA A 75 2.42 -2.99 2.18
CA ALA A 75 3.56 -2.89 1.27
C ALA A 75 4.86 -3.29 1.99
N SER A 76 5.07 -2.73 3.18
CA SER A 76 6.25 -3.02 4.01
C SER A 76 6.37 -4.51 4.39
N GLU A 77 5.26 -5.18 4.71
CA GLU A 77 5.27 -6.61 5.05
C GLU A 77 5.46 -7.50 3.81
N VAL A 78 4.87 -7.12 2.68
CA VAL A 78 5.04 -7.80 1.39
C VAL A 78 6.49 -7.71 0.92
N ASP A 79 7.14 -6.56 1.05
CA ASP A 79 8.56 -6.39 0.73
C ASP A 79 9.46 -7.25 1.61
N LYS A 80 9.20 -7.31 2.91
CA LYS A 80 9.93 -8.21 3.82
C LYS A 80 9.76 -9.67 3.41
N ALA A 81 8.56 -10.07 3.00
CA ALA A 81 8.31 -11.42 2.50
C ALA A 81 9.08 -11.69 1.19
N ALA A 82 9.12 -10.74 0.26
CA ALA A 82 9.88 -10.86 -0.98
C ALA A 82 11.39 -11.05 -0.69
N MET A 83 11.95 -10.24 0.22
CA MET A 83 13.34 -10.36 0.66
C MET A 83 13.62 -11.73 1.29
N MET A 84 12.74 -12.20 2.18
CA MET A 84 12.88 -13.51 2.83
C MET A 84 12.93 -14.65 1.80
N TYR A 85 12.05 -14.63 0.80
CA TYR A 85 12.05 -15.65 -0.25
C TYR A 85 13.29 -15.57 -1.14
N ALA A 86 13.71 -14.37 -1.54
CA ALA A 86 14.92 -14.19 -2.36
C ALA A 86 16.18 -14.67 -1.61
N ASP A 87 16.30 -14.36 -0.32
CA ASP A 87 17.41 -14.83 0.51
C ASP A 87 17.40 -16.35 0.70
N THR A 88 16.21 -16.94 0.86
CA THR A 88 16.06 -18.41 0.96
C THR A 88 16.46 -19.08 -0.36
N GLU A 89 16.02 -18.56 -1.50
CA GLU A 89 16.40 -19.08 -2.82
C GLU A 89 17.90 -18.99 -3.05
N ARG A 90 18.53 -17.87 -2.68
CA ARG A 90 19.97 -17.68 -2.78
C ARG A 90 20.75 -18.65 -1.88
N ALA A 91 20.36 -18.77 -0.61
CA ALA A 91 21.01 -19.68 0.33
C ALA A 91 20.90 -21.15 -0.13
N GLU A 92 19.75 -21.52 -0.71
CA GLU A 92 19.55 -22.86 -1.25
C GLU A 92 20.39 -23.10 -2.52
N ALA A 93 20.50 -22.10 -3.41
CA ALA A 93 21.38 -22.16 -4.58
C ALA A 93 22.85 -22.32 -4.17
N GLU A 94 23.34 -21.51 -3.22
CA GLU A 94 24.69 -21.61 -2.66
C GLU A 94 24.95 -23.00 -2.05
N ARG A 95 23.96 -23.56 -1.34
CA ARG A 95 24.02 -24.92 -0.79
C ARG A 95 24.17 -25.95 -1.89
N ILE A 96 23.35 -25.88 -2.94
CA ILE A 96 23.40 -26.81 -4.08
C ILE A 96 24.76 -26.73 -4.77
N ASP A 97 25.25 -25.52 -5.07
CA ASP A 97 26.57 -25.31 -5.70
C ASP A 97 27.71 -25.90 -4.85
N SER A 98 27.65 -25.74 -3.53
CA SER A 98 28.64 -26.31 -2.61
C SER A 98 28.65 -27.85 -2.56
N THR A 99 27.55 -28.48 -2.97
CA THR A 99 27.38 -29.94 -2.96
C THR A 99 27.70 -30.61 -4.30
N TYR A 100 28.06 -29.85 -5.34
CA TYR A 100 28.52 -30.41 -6.62
C TYR A 100 30.07 -30.54 -6.65
N PRO A 101 30.63 -31.77 -6.56
CA PRO A 101 32.05 -31.98 -6.81
C PRO A 101 32.27 -32.00 -8.34
N GLY A 102 32.77 -30.90 -8.91
CA GLY A 102 33.20 -30.88 -10.31
C GLY A 102 33.06 -29.58 -11.12
N ALA A 103 32.73 -28.43 -10.54
CA ALA A 103 32.69 -27.15 -11.30
C ALA A 103 34.08 -26.52 -11.53
N GLY A 104 35.16 -27.30 -11.43
CA GLY A 104 36.53 -26.82 -11.46
C GLY A 104 37.56 -27.86 -11.87
N GLU A 105 37.28 -28.65 -12.91
CA GLU A 105 38.28 -29.31 -13.77
C GLU A 105 37.82 -29.33 -15.24
#